data_AF-A0A931VF03-F1
#
_entry.id   AF-A0A931VF03-F1
#
_cell.length_a   1.000
_cell.length_b   1.000
_cell.length_c   1.000
_cell.angle_alpha   90.00
_cell.angle_beta   90.00
_cell.angle_gamma   90.00
#
_symmetry.space_group_name_H-M   'P 1'
#
loop_
_entity.id
_entity.type
_entity.pdbx_description
1 polymer ?
#
loop_
_entity_poly.entity_id
_entity_poly.type
_entity_poly.pdbx_seq_one_letter_code
_entity_poly.pdbx_strand_id
1 'polypeptide(L)'
;MAKKKHKRFHRRHLTIGLASVAIAAGLVGVSASSNNCNFTTIGTTMKLQADCTTDETITIPDGFTLDGFNHTITAVDPSGDHFKGAVVKNAGSVAHVTRLAVKASALANVCDAGADRLRGIMFEGAAGSIVGNTISDINQGPSGCQEGNAIEVRNAPFDGTHPDTKSVEIANNTLSSYQKTGIVANGDVSVDIHNNKVGASATQANLAANAVQLGFGGQGIVTNNLIDGNSWCCADAAATAVLLFQAGDGVEVRQNVLGGNADVGIYVLVNQAVIDNNKVFEEGPDGFYDIGVGDYDIFTASGADDNVVTNNKVRGYETSYDEVSGGKNKVIPGPQHFN
;
A
#
# COMPACT_ATOMS: atom_id res chain seq x y z
N MET A 1 21.05 -34.41 71.99
CA MET A 1 19.66 -34.24 72.50
C MET A 1 18.76 -33.98 71.30
N ALA A 2 17.61 -34.59 71.03
CA ALA A 2 16.80 -35.61 71.68
C ALA A 2 15.88 -36.29 70.64
N LYS A 3 15.69 -37.60 70.82
CA LYS A 3 14.62 -38.56 70.45
C LYS A 3 13.52 -38.22 69.42
N LYS A 4 13.44 -39.14 68.43
CA LYS A 4 12.28 -39.87 67.84
C LYS A 4 10.86 -39.49 68.31
N LYS A 5 9.93 -39.36 67.35
CA LYS A 5 8.57 -39.93 67.42
C LYS A 5 8.07 -40.43 66.06
N HIS A 6 7.76 -41.74 65.99
CA HIS A 6 6.91 -42.36 64.99
C HIS A 6 5.43 -42.08 65.28
N LYS A 7 4.62 -41.86 64.25
CA LYS A 7 3.18 -42.18 64.26
C LYS A 7 2.78 -42.87 62.95
N ARG A 8 2.27 -44.10 63.09
CA ARG A 8 1.51 -44.85 62.08
C ARG A 8 0.17 -44.17 61.85
N PHE A 9 -0.37 -44.16 60.62
CA PHE A 9 -1.81 -44.16 60.39
C PHE A 9 -2.19 -44.87 59.07
N HIS A 10 -3.46 -45.26 59.00
CA HIS A 10 -4.02 -46.42 58.34
C HIS A 10 -4.02 -46.49 56.81
N ARG A 11 -3.86 -47.72 56.29
CA ARG A 11 -4.35 -48.13 54.96
C ARG A 11 -5.87 -48.04 54.93
N ARG A 12 -6.42 -47.21 54.03
CA ARG A 12 -7.81 -47.30 53.58
C ARG A 12 -7.82 -47.94 52.19
N HIS A 13 -8.61 -49.00 52.06
CA HIS A 13 -9.00 -49.59 50.78
C HIS A 13 -9.80 -48.55 49.99
N LEU A 14 -9.38 -48.26 48.76
CA LEU A 14 -10.14 -47.49 47.79
C LEU A 14 -10.46 -48.40 46.60
N THR A 15 -11.75 -48.57 46.39
CA THR A 15 -12.42 -49.35 45.36
C THR A 15 -12.12 -48.77 43.98
N ILE A 16 -11.67 -49.61 43.05
CA ILE A 16 -11.47 -49.25 41.64
C ILE A 16 -12.84 -49.26 40.96
N GLY A 17 -13.39 -48.07 40.68
CA GLY A 17 -14.50 -47.90 39.76
C GLY A 17 -13.97 -47.79 38.33
N LEU A 18 -14.36 -48.72 37.45
CA LEU A 18 -14.18 -48.55 36.01
C LEU A 18 -15.02 -47.34 35.56
N ALA A 19 -14.35 -46.23 35.26
CA ALA A 19 -14.94 -45.15 34.48
C ALA A 19 -14.68 -45.44 33.00
N SER A 20 -15.74 -45.76 32.27
CA SER A 20 -15.74 -45.86 30.82
C SER A 20 -15.39 -44.49 30.23
N VAL A 21 -14.17 -44.33 29.73
CA VAL A 21 -13.76 -43.15 28.97
C VAL A 21 -14.39 -43.27 27.59
N ALA A 22 -15.50 -42.56 27.38
CA ALA A 22 -16.02 -42.31 26.04
C ALA A 22 -15.03 -41.36 25.33
N ILE A 23 -14.22 -41.91 24.44
CA ILE A 23 -13.41 -41.13 23.50
C ILE A 23 -14.40 -40.50 22.53
N ALA A 24 -14.82 -39.27 22.81
CA ALA A 24 -15.47 -38.43 21.82
C ALA A 24 -14.43 -38.11 20.76
N ALA A 25 -14.47 -38.83 19.65
CA ALA A 25 -13.77 -38.44 18.44
C ALA A 25 -14.36 -37.09 17.99
N GLY A 26 -13.71 -36.01 18.41
CA GLY A 26 -14.00 -34.68 17.90
C GLY A 26 -13.77 -34.72 16.39
N LEU A 27 -14.86 -34.68 15.63
CA LEU A 27 -14.81 -34.32 14.22
C LEU A 27 -14.23 -32.91 14.16
N VAL A 28 -12.93 -32.82 13.89
CA VAL A 28 -12.31 -31.56 13.50
C VAL A 28 -12.95 -31.22 12.16
N GLY A 29 -13.96 -30.36 12.20
CA GLY A 29 -14.57 -29.83 10.98
C GLY A 29 -13.46 -29.12 10.22
N VAL A 30 -13.04 -29.71 9.10
CA VAL A 30 -12.22 -29.00 8.12
C VAL A 30 -13.08 -27.81 7.69
N SER A 31 -12.72 -26.62 8.18
CA SER A 31 -13.38 -25.39 7.75
C SER A 31 -13.15 -25.27 6.25
N ALA A 32 -14.23 -25.18 5.48
CA ALA A 32 -14.12 -24.94 4.04
C ALA A 32 -13.39 -23.61 3.81
N SER A 33 -12.48 -23.57 2.82
CA SER A 33 -11.90 -22.31 2.34
C SER A 33 -13.03 -21.36 1.96
N SER A 34 -12.88 -20.10 2.35
CA SER A 34 -13.84 -19.03 2.06
C SER A 34 -13.71 -18.51 0.62
N ASN A 35 -12.77 -19.03 -0.17
CA ASN A 35 -12.63 -18.70 -1.58
C ASN A 35 -13.79 -19.25 -2.41
N ASN A 36 -14.65 -18.33 -2.86
CA ASN A 36 -15.76 -18.62 -3.78
C ASN A 36 -15.64 -17.84 -5.10
N CYS A 37 -14.46 -17.29 -5.40
CA CYS A 37 -14.21 -16.59 -6.64
C CYS A 37 -14.21 -17.56 -7.83
N ASN A 38 -15.09 -17.29 -8.79
CA ASN A 38 -15.24 -18.11 -9.98
C ASN A 38 -14.98 -17.29 -11.24
N PHE A 39 -14.21 -17.87 -12.16
CA PHE A 39 -13.75 -17.21 -13.38
C PHE A 39 -14.18 -18.01 -14.61
N THR A 40 -14.68 -17.32 -15.63
CA THR A 40 -14.75 -17.87 -16.99
C THR A 40 -13.53 -17.41 -17.75
N THR A 41 -12.74 -18.35 -18.26
CA THR A 41 -11.55 -18.05 -19.05
C THR A 41 -11.86 -18.16 -20.54
N ILE A 42 -11.62 -17.07 -21.28
CA ILE A 42 -11.72 -17.03 -22.75
C ILE A 42 -10.37 -16.54 -23.28
N GLY A 43 -9.62 -17.43 -23.92
CA GLY A 43 -8.24 -17.14 -24.32
C GLY A 43 -7.38 -16.81 -23.10
N THR A 44 -6.74 -15.65 -23.10
CA THR A 44 -5.90 -15.13 -22.00
C THR A 44 -6.65 -14.18 -21.07
N THR A 45 -7.98 -14.15 -21.12
CA THR A 45 -8.79 -13.32 -20.21
C THR A 45 -9.52 -14.18 -19.20
N MET A 46 -9.24 -13.97 -17.92
CA MET A 46 -10.00 -14.49 -16.78
C MET A 46 -11.07 -13.47 -16.39
N LYS A 47 -12.33 -13.82 -16.62
CA LYS A 47 -13.47 -12.96 -16.32
C LYS A 47 -14.16 -13.38 -15.03
N LEU A 48 -14.13 -12.52 -14.01
CA LEU A 48 -14.86 -12.75 -12.76
C LEU A 48 -16.38 -12.81 -13.02
N GLN A 49 -17.05 -13.81 -12.45
CA GLN A 49 -18.47 -14.11 -12.74
C GLN A 49 -19.46 -13.42 -11.81
N ALA A 50 -19.04 -13.09 -10.59
CA ALA A 50 -19.86 -12.46 -9.56
C ALA A 50 -18.93 -11.88 -8.49
N ASP A 51 -19.49 -11.05 -7.61
CA ASP A 51 -18.81 -10.67 -6.38
C ASP A 51 -18.47 -11.93 -5.56
N CYS A 52 -17.28 -11.95 -5.00
CA CYS A 52 -16.76 -13.10 -4.29
C CYS A 52 -15.92 -12.70 -3.07
N THR A 53 -15.63 -13.69 -2.25
CA THR A 53 -14.75 -13.65 -1.09
C THR A 53 -13.59 -14.60 -1.33
N THR A 54 -12.41 -14.26 -0.79
CA THR A 54 -11.23 -15.11 -0.81
C THR A 54 -10.47 -14.99 0.51
N ASP A 55 -9.91 -16.11 0.99
CA ASP A 55 -8.93 -16.15 2.08
C ASP A 55 -7.50 -16.39 1.57
N GLU A 56 -7.31 -16.39 0.26
CA GLU A 56 -6.03 -16.58 -0.41
C GLU A 56 -5.84 -15.62 -1.59
N THR A 57 -4.61 -15.52 -2.07
CA THR A 57 -4.27 -14.69 -3.23
C THR A 57 -4.88 -15.23 -4.52
N ILE A 58 -5.62 -14.39 -5.24
CA ILE A 58 -6.03 -14.68 -6.62
C ILE A 58 -4.83 -14.45 -7.55
N THR A 59 -4.40 -15.52 -8.20
CA THR A 59 -3.21 -15.53 -9.05
C THR A 59 -3.55 -15.37 -10.53
N ILE A 60 -2.89 -14.43 -11.21
CA ILE A 60 -3.02 -14.17 -12.66
C ILE A 60 -1.93 -14.92 -13.41
N PRO A 61 -2.25 -15.87 -14.30
CA PRO A 61 -1.26 -16.56 -15.12
C PRO A 61 -0.43 -15.62 -15.99
N ASP A 62 0.75 -16.07 -16.41
CA ASP A 62 1.63 -15.28 -17.27
C ASP A 62 0.93 -14.87 -18.58
N GLY A 63 0.97 -13.58 -18.91
CA GLY A 63 0.34 -13.00 -20.09
C GLY A 63 -1.18 -12.87 -20.03
N PHE A 64 -1.80 -13.11 -18.86
CA PHE A 64 -3.25 -13.05 -18.72
C PHE A 64 -3.75 -11.68 -18.26
N THR A 65 -5.01 -11.40 -18.61
CA THR A 65 -5.80 -10.32 -18.06
C THR A 65 -6.80 -10.87 -17.06
N LEU A 66 -6.79 -10.36 -15.83
CA LEU A 66 -7.90 -10.46 -14.90
C LEU A 66 -8.89 -9.32 -15.17
N ASP A 67 -10.02 -9.66 -15.77
CA ASP A 67 -11.15 -8.76 -15.98
C ASP A 67 -12.18 -8.98 -14.87
N GLY A 68 -12.28 -8.02 -13.95
CA GLY A 68 -13.24 -8.08 -12.86
C GLY A 68 -14.69 -7.94 -13.31
N PHE A 69 -14.96 -7.47 -14.53
CA PHE A 69 -16.30 -7.23 -15.05
C PHE A 69 -17.20 -6.39 -14.11
N ASN A 70 -16.58 -5.45 -13.40
CA ASN A 70 -17.13 -4.60 -12.33
C ASN A 70 -17.60 -5.36 -11.08
N HIS A 71 -17.14 -6.59 -10.88
CA HIS A 71 -17.35 -7.36 -9.65
C HIS A 71 -16.26 -7.10 -8.61
N THR A 72 -16.58 -7.47 -7.37
CA THR A 72 -15.71 -7.27 -6.20
C THR A 72 -15.09 -8.59 -5.72
N ILE A 73 -13.79 -8.58 -5.47
CA ILE A 73 -13.09 -9.58 -4.66
C ILE A 73 -12.90 -9.01 -3.25
N THR A 74 -13.44 -9.70 -2.24
CA THR A 74 -13.29 -9.34 -0.82
C THR A 74 -12.33 -10.31 -0.13
N ALA A 75 -11.17 -9.83 0.31
CA ALA A 75 -10.26 -10.60 1.14
C ALA A 75 -10.77 -10.68 2.59
N VAL A 76 -10.71 -11.87 3.18
CA VAL A 76 -11.04 -12.17 4.58
C VAL A 76 -9.99 -13.06 5.19
N ASP A 77 -9.93 -13.11 6.52
CA ASP A 77 -9.04 -14.05 7.19
C ASP A 77 -9.44 -15.52 6.93
N PRO A 78 -8.48 -16.42 6.64
CA PRO A 78 -8.71 -17.85 6.67
C PRO A 78 -9.11 -18.33 8.08
N SER A 79 -9.81 -19.47 8.14
CA SER A 79 -10.20 -20.05 9.43
C SER A 79 -8.98 -20.43 10.27
N GLY A 80 -8.81 -19.76 11.43
CA GLY A 80 -7.75 -20.04 12.40
C GLY A 80 -6.40 -19.37 12.13
N ASP A 81 -6.32 -18.52 11.12
CA ASP A 81 -5.13 -17.70 10.79
C ASP A 81 -5.59 -16.32 10.30
N HIS A 82 -4.71 -15.53 9.67
CA HIS A 82 -5.04 -14.23 9.08
C HIS A 82 -4.59 -14.13 7.62
N PHE A 83 -5.20 -13.21 6.85
CA PHE A 83 -4.89 -13.03 5.44
C PHE A 83 -3.46 -12.51 5.25
N LYS A 84 -2.69 -13.16 4.36
CA LYS A 84 -1.28 -12.81 4.08
C LYS A 84 -1.08 -12.58 2.59
N GLY A 85 -0.28 -11.57 2.26
CA GLY A 85 0.13 -11.25 0.91
C GLY A 85 -0.87 -10.37 0.16
N ALA A 86 -0.92 -10.55 -1.16
CA ALA A 86 -1.77 -9.74 -2.03
C ALA A 86 -3.15 -10.37 -2.23
N VAL A 87 -4.20 -9.56 -2.38
CA VAL A 87 -5.51 -10.07 -2.83
C VAL A 87 -5.43 -10.56 -4.26
N VAL A 88 -4.73 -9.83 -5.13
CA VAL A 88 -4.47 -10.19 -6.53
C VAL A 88 -2.97 -10.08 -6.81
N LYS A 89 -2.40 -11.11 -7.45
CA LYS A 89 -0.97 -11.15 -7.80
C LYS A 89 -0.71 -11.80 -9.17
N ASN A 90 0.28 -11.31 -9.90
CA ASN A 90 0.81 -12.01 -11.07
C ASN A 90 1.56 -13.31 -10.68
N ALA A 91 1.45 -14.35 -11.50
CA ALA A 91 2.34 -15.52 -11.45
C ALA A 91 3.55 -15.39 -12.37
N GLY A 92 3.39 -14.65 -13.47
CA GLY A 92 4.36 -14.56 -14.55
C GLY A 92 4.99 -13.19 -14.70
N SER A 93 5.69 -12.99 -15.81
CA SER A 93 6.39 -11.75 -16.18
C SER A 93 5.47 -10.68 -16.79
N VAL A 94 4.26 -11.05 -17.20
CA VAL A 94 3.26 -10.11 -17.73
C VAL A 94 1.90 -10.40 -17.10
N ALA A 95 1.19 -9.37 -16.67
CA ALA A 95 -0.18 -9.47 -16.19
C ALA A 95 -0.98 -8.18 -16.44
N HIS A 96 -2.30 -8.29 -16.51
CA HIS A 96 -3.18 -7.13 -16.61
C HIS A 96 -4.36 -7.26 -15.65
N VAL A 97 -4.80 -6.16 -15.04
CA VAL A 97 -5.99 -6.11 -14.18
C VAL A 97 -6.88 -4.96 -14.61
N THR A 98 -8.14 -5.27 -14.90
CA THR A 98 -9.10 -4.22 -15.30
C THR A 98 -10.50 -4.46 -14.78
N ARG A 99 -11.24 -3.36 -14.59
CA ARG A 99 -12.66 -3.36 -14.20
C ARG A 99 -12.93 -4.23 -12.97
N LEU A 100 -12.02 -4.21 -12.01
CA LEU A 100 -12.12 -5.01 -10.80
C LEU A 100 -12.30 -4.10 -9.59
N ALA A 101 -13.20 -4.50 -8.68
CA ALA A 101 -13.20 -3.99 -7.32
C ALA A 101 -12.42 -4.95 -6.40
N VAL A 102 -11.51 -4.42 -5.59
CA VAL A 102 -10.72 -5.19 -4.62
C VAL A 102 -10.88 -4.53 -3.26
N LYS A 103 -11.22 -5.30 -2.24
CA LYS A 103 -11.23 -4.82 -0.85
C LYS A 103 -10.84 -5.88 0.15
N ALA A 104 -10.50 -5.48 1.36
CA ALA A 104 -10.41 -6.38 2.50
C ALA A 104 -11.52 -6.09 3.52
N SER A 105 -11.88 -7.10 4.32
CA SER A 105 -12.95 -6.96 5.31
C SER A 105 -12.62 -7.71 6.58
N ALA A 106 -12.63 -6.98 7.70
CA ALA A 106 -12.48 -7.53 9.05
C ALA A 106 -11.24 -8.43 9.23
N LEU A 107 -10.12 -8.05 8.59
CA LEU A 107 -8.85 -8.74 8.78
C LEU A 107 -8.31 -8.52 10.20
N ALA A 108 -7.58 -9.51 10.70
CA ALA A 108 -6.89 -9.43 11.97
C ALA A 108 -5.78 -8.37 11.92
N ASN A 109 -5.66 -7.60 12.99
CA ASN A 109 -4.63 -6.57 13.14
C ASN A 109 -3.29 -7.19 13.53
N VAL A 110 -2.58 -7.76 12.56
CA VAL A 110 -1.29 -8.44 12.74
C VAL A 110 -0.30 -7.87 11.74
N CYS A 111 0.90 -7.48 12.20
CA CYS A 111 1.93 -6.98 11.30
C CYS A 111 2.64 -8.13 10.57
N ASP A 112 2.64 -8.10 9.25
CA ASP A 112 3.38 -9.03 8.41
C ASP A 112 4.61 -8.38 7.75
N ALA A 113 5.49 -9.22 7.20
CA ALA A 113 6.72 -8.81 6.55
C ALA A 113 6.93 -9.51 5.20
N GLY A 114 7.79 -8.93 4.36
CA GLY A 114 8.19 -9.55 3.09
C GLY A 114 7.00 -9.86 2.17
N ALA A 115 6.89 -11.12 1.74
CA ALA A 115 5.82 -11.58 0.87
C ALA A 115 4.44 -11.59 1.55
N ASP A 116 4.40 -11.68 2.89
CA ASP A 116 3.17 -11.83 3.66
C ASP A 116 2.46 -10.49 3.91
N ARG A 117 3.12 -9.35 3.63
CA ARG A 117 2.51 -8.01 3.78
C ARG A 117 1.21 -7.88 2.97
N LEU A 118 0.19 -7.30 3.59
CA LEU A 118 -1.09 -7.04 2.93
C LEU A 118 -0.93 -6.10 1.72
N ARG A 119 -1.49 -6.52 0.57
CA ARG A 119 -1.56 -5.72 -0.66
C ARG A 119 -2.91 -5.91 -1.36
N GLY A 120 -3.43 -4.89 -2.02
CA GLY A 120 -4.61 -5.03 -2.88
C GLY A 120 -4.25 -5.76 -4.16
N ILE A 121 -3.55 -5.07 -5.07
CA ILE A 121 -3.00 -5.64 -6.30
C ILE A 121 -1.48 -5.55 -6.26
N MET A 122 -0.80 -6.68 -6.50
CA MET A 122 0.65 -6.75 -6.53
C MET A 122 1.16 -7.23 -7.88
N PHE A 123 2.02 -6.44 -8.52
CA PHE A 123 2.88 -6.90 -9.61
C PHE A 123 4.31 -7.07 -9.10
N GLU A 124 4.78 -8.30 -9.03
CA GLU A 124 6.13 -8.68 -8.61
C GLU A 124 6.92 -9.18 -9.81
N GLY A 125 7.94 -8.42 -10.23
CA GLY A 125 8.79 -8.77 -11.37
C GLY A 125 8.05 -8.82 -12.72
N ALA A 126 6.92 -8.11 -12.83
CA ALA A 126 6.05 -8.16 -14.01
C ALA A 126 5.81 -6.80 -14.65
N ALA A 127 5.70 -6.82 -15.97
CA ALA A 127 5.18 -5.72 -16.78
C ALA A 127 3.66 -5.87 -16.97
N GLY A 128 3.02 -4.81 -17.46
CA GLY A 128 1.62 -4.86 -17.90
C GLY A 128 0.81 -3.66 -17.45
N SER A 129 -0.44 -3.88 -17.00
CA SER A 129 -1.32 -2.75 -16.66
C SER A 129 -2.32 -3.03 -15.55
N ILE A 130 -2.61 -2.01 -14.74
CA ILE A 130 -3.63 -2.00 -13.68
C ILE A 130 -4.55 -0.81 -13.97
N VAL A 131 -5.66 -1.05 -14.68
CA VAL A 131 -6.46 0.02 -15.28
C VAL A 131 -7.95 -0.08 -14.99
N GLY A 132 -8.56 1.01 -14.51
CA GLY A 132 -10.01 1.09 -14.35
C GLY A 132 -10.54 0.27 -13.17
N ASN A 133 -9.77 0.18 -12.08
CA ASN A 133 -10.13 -0.60 -10.89
C ASN A 133 -10.61 0.28 -9.74
N THR A 134 -11.34 -0.30 -8.80
CA THR A 134 -11.68 0.32 -7.51
C THR A 134 -11.03 -0.48 -6.40
N ILE A 135 -10.17 0.13 -5.59
CA ILE A 135 -9.42 -0.57 -4.54
C ILE A 135 -9.67 0.14 -3.23
N SER A 136 -10.33 -0.51 -2.28
CA SER A 136 -10.67 0.10 -1.00
C SER A 136 -10.31 -0.79 0.17
N ASP A 137 -10.19 -0.19 1.35
CA ASP A 137 -10.14 -0.91 2.63
C ASP A 137 -9.01 -1.95 2.71
N ILE A 138 -7.89 -1.70 2.03
CA ILE A 138 -6.68 -2.51 2.13
C ILE A 138 -5.94 -2.12 3.41
N ASN A 139 -6.52 -2.51 4.54
CA ASN A 139 -6.00 -2.26 5.89
C ASN A 139 -6.40 -3.39 6.86
N GLN A 140 -5.60 -3.58 7.91
CA GLN A 140 -5.82 -4.55 8.99
C GLN A 140 -6.25 -3.88 10.31
N GLY A 141 -6.60 -2.59 10.27
CA GLY A 141 -7.01 -1.81 11.43
C GLY A 141 -5.91 -0.91 12.01
N PRO A 142 -6.07 -0.42 13.25
CA PRO A 142 -5.24 0.66 13.81
C PRO A 142 -3.87 0.13 14.26
N SER A 143 -2.91 0.05 13.35
CA SER A 143 -1.54 -0.34 13.65
C SER A 143 -0.51 0.47 12.89
N GLY A 144 0.74 0.43 13.37
CA GLY A 144 1.89 1.03 12.71
C GLY A 144 2.54 0.12 11.65
N CYS A 145 1.89 -1.00 11.29
CA CYS A 145 2.46 -1.97 10.38
C CYS A 145 2.66 -1.33 9.01
N GLN A 146 3.87 -1.47 8.46
CA GLN A 146 4.24 -0.89 7.18
C GLN A 146 3.67 -1.73 6.05
N GLU A 147 2.35 -1.87 5.93
CA GLU A 147 1.67 -2.70 4.93
C GLU A 147 0.28 -2.17 4.59
N GLY A 148 -0.47 -2.92 3.79
CA GLY A 148 -1.74 -2.47 3.24
C GLY A 148 -1.51 -1.42 2.16
N ASN A 149 -0.73 -1.82 1.14
CA ASN A 149 -0.57 -1.04 -0.08
C ASN A 149 -1.72 -1.38 -1.04
N ALA A 150 -2.48 -0.39 -1.51
CA ALA A 150 -3.59 -0.68 -2.43
C ALA A 150 -3.09 -1.22 -3.77
N ILE A 151 -2.07 -0.59 -4.36
CA ILE A 151 -1.30 -1.12 -5.50
C ILE A 151 0.18 -1.13 -5.14
N GLU A 152 0.84 -2.27 -5.33
CA GLU A 152 2.30 -2.39 -5.25
C GLU A 152 2.86 -2.99 -6.54
N VAL A 153 3.72 -2.24 -7.22
CA VAL A 153 4.51 -2.72 -8.34
C VAL A 153 5.97 -2.74 -7.90
N ARG A 154 6.64 -3.87 -8.08
CA ARG A 154 8.03 -3.99 -7.67
C ARG A 154 8.83 -4.94 -8.52
N ASN A 155 10.11 -4.64 -8.71
CA ASN A 155 11.05 -5.52 -9.38
C ASN A 155 12.41 -5.39 -8.72
N ALA A 156 13.01 -6.51 -8.33
CA ALA A 156 14.36 -6.48 -7.78
C ALA A 156 15.39 -6.29 -8.92
N PRO A 157 16.57 -5.70 -8.62
CA PRO A 157 16.98 -5.15 -7.33
C PRO A 157 16.39 -3.78 -7.02
N PHE A 158 16.52 -3.40 -5.76
CA PHE A 158 15.96 -2.19 -5.16
C PHE A 158 17.03 -1.08 -5.05
N ASP A 159 17.75 -0.85 -6.15
CA ASP A 159 18.88 0.09 -6.20
C ASP A 159 18.94 0.93 -7.51
N GLY A 160 18.02 0.72 -8.44
CA GLY A 160 17.94 1.47 -9.71
C GLY A 160 18.95 1.07 -10.77
N THR A 161 19.66 -0.06 -10.64
CA THR A 161 20.79 -0.40 -11.52
C THR A 161 20.54 -1.58 -12.47
N HIS A 162 19.56 -1.58 -13.39
CA HIS A 162 19.28 -2.82 -14.15
C HIS A 162 18.92 -2.72 -15.64
N PRO A 163 19.22 -3.79 -16.43
CA PRO A 163 18.91 -3.86 -17.86
C PRO A 163 17.48 -4.35 -18.19
N ASP A 164 16.71 -4.85 -17.22
CA ASP A 164 15.46 -5.59 -17.44
C ASP A 164 14.21 -4.91 -16.82
N THR A 165 14.19 -3.57 -16.86
CA THR A 165 13.14 -2.73 -16.27
C THR A 165 11.75 -3.19 -16.68
N LYS A 166 10.86 -3.32 -15.69
CA LYS A 166 9.45 -3.70 -15.93
C LYS A 166 8.58 -2.47 -16.09
N SER A 167 7.92 -2.36 -17.23
CA SER A 167 7.00 -1.24 -17.51
C SER A 167 5.58 -1.57 -17.07
N VAL A 168 4.97 -0.70 -16.26
CA VAL A 168 3.58 -0.88 -15.80
C VAL A 168 2.79 0.42 -15.94
N GLU A 169 1.64 0.33 -16.61
CA GLU A 169 0.64 1.40 -16.64
C GLU A 169 -0.31 1.25 -15.45
N ILE A 170 -0.51 2.32 -14.68
CA ILE A 170 -1.44 2.38 -13.55
C ILE A 170 -2.38 3.55 -13.81
N ALA A 171 -3.56 3.28 -14.38
CA ALA A 171 -4.42 4.34 -14.88
C ALA A 171 -5.89 4.21 -14.52
N ASN A 172 -6.57 5.35 -14.36
CA ASN A 172 -8.02 5.40 -14.17
C ASN A 172 -8.53 4.57 -12.97
N ASN A 173 -7.69 4.36 -11.95
CA ASN A 173 -8.08 3.65 -10.74
C ASN A 173 -8.65 4.61 -9.70
N THR A 174 -9.55 4.11 -8.85
CA THR A 174 -10.00 4.80 -7.64
C THR A 174 -9.52 4.01 -6.42
N LEU A 175 -8.72 4.65 -5.57
CA LEU A 175 -8.13 4.03 -4.38
C LEU A 175 -8.58 4.79 -3.14
N SER A 176 -8.85 4.09 -2.04
CA SER A 176 -9.24 4.74 -0.77
C SER A 176 -9.00 3.81 0.42
N SER A 177 -8.89 4.35 1.63
CA SER A 177 -8.88 3.57 2.87
C SER A 177 -7.80 2.47 2.92
N TYR A 178 -6.67 2.70 2.25
CA TYR A 178 -5.47 1.86 2.40
C TYR A 178 -4.78 2.17 3.73
N GLN A 179 -3.88 1.31 4.17
CA GLN A 179 -3.14 1.51 5.42
C GLN A 179 -1.86 2.32 5.18
N LYS A 180 -0.88 1.78 4.44
CA LYS A 180 0.42 2.43 4.26
C LYS A 180 0.53 3.27 2.99
N THR A 181 0.15 2.73 1.84
CA THR A 181 0.33 3.45 0.57
C THR A 181 -0.76 3.19 -0.45
N GLY A 182 -1.20 4.22 -1.16
CA GLY A 182 -2.14 4.08 -2.27
C GLY A 182 -1.50 3.35 -3.43
N ILE A 183 -0.50 3.97 -4.05
CA ILE A 183 0.28 3.38 -5.15
C ILE A 183 1.76 3.43 -4.80
N VAL A 184 2.43 2.28 -4.80
CA VAL A 184 3.89 2.22 -4.61
C VAL A 184 4.56 1.50 -5.78
N ALA A 185 5.65 2.08 -6.27
CA ALA A 185 6.53 1.53 -7.28
C ALA A 185 7.97 1.48 -6.75
N ASN A 186 8.52 0.28 -6.56
CA ASN A 186 9.85 0.10 -5.98
C ASN A 186 10.77 -0.78 -6.84
N GLY A 187 12.05 -0.41 -6.89
CA GLY A 187 13.06 -1.20 -7.63
C GLY A 187 13.06 -0.93 -9.13
N ASP A 188 13.54 -1.89 -9.91
CA ASP A 188 13.74 -1.77 -11.37
C ASP A 188 12.41 -1.82 -12.16
N VAL A 189 11.59 -0.77 -11.97
CA VAL A 189 10.27 -0.59 -12.57
C VAL A 189 10.18 0.80 -13.20
N SER A 190 9.52 0.89 -14.34
CA SER A 190 9.15 2.15 -15.01
C SER A 190 7.64 2.25 -15.05
N VAL A 191 7.07 3.20 -14.32
CA VAL A 191 5.61 3.33 -14.20
C VAL A 191 5.05 4.53 -14.96
N ASP A 192 3.86 4.36 -15.54
CA ASP A 192 3.04 5.47 -16.02
C ASP A 192 1.77 5.54 -15.16
N ILE A 193 1.79 6.45 -14.18
CA ILE A 193 0.72 6.60 -13.18
C ILE A 193 -0.12 7.81 -13.56
N HIS A 194 -1.29 7.58 -14.16
CA HIS A 194 -2.10 8.70 -14.63
C HIS A 194 -3.61 8.56 -14.48
N ASN A 195 -4.28 9.70 -14.33
CA ASN A 195 -5.74 9.77 -14.24
C ASN A 195 -6.34 8.93 -13.11
N ASN A 196 -5.60 8.67 -12.04
CA ASN A 196 -6.11 7.98 -10.86
C ASN A 196 -6.73 8.98 -9.88
N LYS A 197 -7.67 8.49 -9.10
CA LYS A 197 -8.15 9.14 -7.87
C LYS A 197 -7.60 8.36 -6.67
N VAL A 198 -6.65 8.93 -5.95
CA VAL A 198 -6.05 8.34 -4.75
C VAL A 198 -6.58 9.09 -3.54
N GLY A 199 -7.44 8.46 -2.75
CA GLY A 199 -7.93 9.02 -1.49
C GLY A 199 -6.91 8.88 -0.36
N ALA A 200 -7.30 9.29 0.84
CA ALA A 200 -6.45 9.21 2.02
C ALA A 200 -6.40 7.81 2.65
N SER A 201 -5.35 7.56 3.45
CA SER A 201 -5.19 6.37 4.28
C SER A 201 -6.26 6.32 5.39
N ALA A 202 -6.70 5.11 5.70
CA ALA A 202 -7.60 4.82 6.83
C ALA A 202 -6.91 4.89 8.19
N THR A 203 -5.58 4.87 8.23
CA THR A 203 -4.78 4.68 9.45
C THR A 203 -3.77 5.80 9.68
N GLN A 204 -4.07 7.02 9.22
CA GLN A 204 -3.24 8.21 9.42
C GLN A 204 -2.98 8.52 10.90
N ALA A 205 -3.82 8.04 11.83
CA ALA A 205 -3.58 8.16 13.26
C ALA A 205 -2.57 7.14 13.81
N ASN A 206 -2.09 6.19 12.99
CA ASN A 206 -1.25 5.07 13.43
C ASN A 206 0.11 4.99 12.73
N LEU A 207 0.26 5.57 11.54
CA LEU A 207 1.52 5.61 10.81
C LEU A 207 1.54 6.75 9.77
N ALA A 208 2.75 7.17 9.41
CA ALA A 208 2.97 8.09 8.29
C ALA A 208 2.69 7.38 6.94
N ALA A 209 1.55 7.67 6.32
CA ALA A 209 1.15 7.09 5.04
C ALA A 209 1.59 7.96 3.86
N ASN A 210 1.74 7.34 2.69
CA ASN A 210 2.02 8.06 1.45
C ASN A 210 0.91 7.76 0.45
N ALA A 211 0.40 8.73 -0.31
CA ALA A 211 -0.62 8.42 -1.29
C ALA A 211 0.00 7.76 -2.53
N VAL A 212 1.06 8.37 -3.07
CA VAL A 212 1.88 7.82 -4.15
C VAL A 212 3.35 7.80 -3.72
N GLN A 213 4.04 6.70 -3.98
CA GLN A 213 5.47 6.57 -3.72
C GLN A 213 6.20 5.93 -4.90
N LEU A 214 7.28 6.58 -5.36
CA LEU A 214 8.30 5.97 -6.20
C LEU A 214 9.58 5.90 -5.36
N GLY A 215 10.22 4.74 -5.33
CA GLY A 215 11.45 4.64 -4.57
C GLY A 215 12.35 3.46 -4.90
N PHE A 216 13.53 3.47 -4.29
CA PHE A 216 14.54 2.41 -4.41
C PHE A 216 14.84 2.02 -5.86
N GLY A 217 15.00 2.99 -6.75
CA GLY A 217 15.23 2.80 -8.18
C GLY A 217 14.00 2.87 -9.08
N GLY A 218 12.79 2.89 -8.50
CA GLY A 218 11.55 3.03 -9.28
C GLY A 218 11.56 4.35 -10.04
N GLN A 219 11.24 4.32 -11.32
CA GLN A 219 11.22 5.50 -12.18
C GLN A 219 9.88 5.65 -12.92
N GLY A 220 9.67 6.78 -13.59
CA GLY A 220 8.51 6.97 -14.46
C GLY A 220 7.82 8.32 -14.26
N ILE A 221 6.54 8.36 -14.61
CA ILE A 221 5.74 9.59 -14.67
C ILE A 221 4.50 9.43 -13.78
N VAL A 222 4.25 10.43 -12.94
CA VAL A 222 3.02 10.60 -12.17
C VAL A 222 2.30 11.83 -12.71
N THR A 223 1.20 11.64 -13.45
CA THR A 223 0.53 12.74 -14.16
C THR A 223 -0.98 12.74 -14.14
N ASN A 224 -1.59 13.93 -14.09
CA ASN A 224 -3.05 14.11 -14.18
C ASN A 224 -3.85 13.30 -13.15
N ASN A 225 -3.29 13.05 -11.96
CA ASN A 225 -3.99 12.37 -10.87
C ASN A 225 -4.69 13.38 -9.95
N LEU A 226 -5.75 12.93 -9.29
CA LEU A 226 -6.33 13.57 -8.12
C LEU A 226 -5.88 12.79 -6.88
N ILE A 227 -5.12 13.43 -6.00
CA ILE A 227 -4.46 12.77 -4.86
C ILE A 227 -4.84 13.50 -3.58
N ASP A 228 -5.44 12.81 -2.64
CA ASP A 228 -5.59 13.29 -1.27
C ASP A 228 -4.33 12.91 -0.49
N GLY A 229 -3.75 13.89 0.19
CA GLY A 229 -2.60 13.73 1.06
C GLY A 229 -2.88 12.91 2.31
N ASN A 230 -1.81 12.65 3.05
CA ASN A 230 -1.88 12.01 4.35
C ASN A 230 -1.09 12.84 5.37
N SER A 231 -1.61 12.95 6.59
CA SER A 231 -0.98 13.67 7.70
C SER A 231 -0.60 12.72 8.85
N TRP A 232 0.46 13.04 9.59
CA TRP A 232 0.97 12.28 10.72
C TRP A 232 1.38 13.20 11.88
N CYS A 233 0.69 13.04 13.02
CA CYS A 233 0.80 13.96 14.16
C CYS A 233 2.07 13.84 15.01
N CYS A 234 2.82 12.75 14.89
CA CYS A 234 3.36 12.14 16.11
C CYS A 234 4.83 11.66 16.05
N ALA A 235 5.58 11.91 14.96
CA ALA A 235 7.01 11.55 14.89
C ALA A 235 7.79 12.41 13.86
N ASP A 236 9.08 12.10 13.71
CA ASP A 236 10.04 12.65 12.75
C ASP A 236 9.92 12.08 11.32
N ALA A 237 8.83 11.39 11.02
CA ALA A 237 8.49 10.95 9.67
C ALA A 237 7.38 11.85 9.12
N ALA A 238 7.43 12.14 7.82
CA ALA A 238 6.36 12.85 7.12
C ALA A 238 5.45 11.86 6.38
N ALA A 239 4.15 12.06 6.50
CA ALA A 239 3.15 11.50 5.60
C ALA A 239 2.99 12.40 4.37
N THR A 240 2.80 11.81 3.18
CA THR A 240 2.86 12.58 1.94
C THR A 240 1.70 12.32 0.99
N ALA A 241 1.45 13.27 0.10
CA ALA A 241 0.68 13.00 -1.11
C ALA A 241 1.58 12.31 -2.17
N VAL A 242 2.80 12.81 -2.40
CA VAL A 242 3.78 12.16 -3.27
C VAL A 242 5.15 12.09 -2.58
N LEU A 243 5.73 10.88 -2.48
CA LEU A 243 7.09 10.66 -2.02
C LEU A 243 7.96 10.10 -3.15
N LEU A 244 9.07 10.78 -3.45
CA LEU A 244 10.16 10.28 -4.27
C LEU A 244 11.34 9.97 -3.34
N PHE A 245 11.61 8.69 -3.07
CA PHE A 245 12.62 8.29 -2.09
C PHE A 245 13.63 7.32 -2.69
N GLN A 246 14.83 7.81 -3.00
CA GLN A 246 15.84 7.01 -3.73
C GLN A 246 15.28 6.43 -5.04
N ALA A 247 14.32 7.12 -5.67
CA ALA A 247 13.78 6.76 -6.97
C ALA A 247 14.86 6.88 -8.06
N GLY A 248 14.62 6.29 -9.23
CA GLY A 248 15.52 6.44 -10.38
C GLY A 248 15.56 7.87 -10.89
N ASP A 249 16.62 8.19 -11.64
CA ASP A 249 16.79 9.51 -12.27
C ASP A 249 15.64 9.81 -13.25
N GLY A 250 15.31 11.10 -13.39
CA GLY A 250 14.36 11.53 -14.42
C GLY A 250 12.89 11.26 -14.10
N VAL A 251 12.55 10.94 -12.85
CA VAL A 251 11.15 10.84 -12.41
C VAL A 251 10.42 12.16 -12.66
N GLU A 252 9.21 12.08 -13.20
CA GLU A 252 8.39 13.25 -13.47
C GLU A 252 7.11 13.22 -12.62
N VAL A 253 6.82 14.30 -11.90
CA VAL A 253 5.54 14.52 -11.22
C VAL A 253 4.92 15.77 -11.83
N ARG A 254 3.88 15.59 -12.65
CA ARG A 254 3.35 16.70 -13.46
C ARG A 254 1.84 16.79 -13.47
N GLN A 255 1.31 18.01 -13.51
CA GLN A 255 -0.12 18.25 -13.77
C GLN A 255 -1.10 17.53 -12.81
N ASN A 256 -0.64 17.16 -11.62
CA ASN A 256 -1.50 16.54 -10.62
C ASN A 256 -2.25 17.60 -9.81
N VAL A 257 -3.38 17.21 -9.24
CA VAL A 257 -4.09 17.98 -8.22
C VAL A 257 -3.99 17.23 -6.92
N LEU A 258 -3.24 17.81 -5.98
CA LEU A 258 -3.01 17.28 -4.64
C LEU A 258 -3.86 18.10 -3.68
N GLY A 259 -4.68 17.43 -2.89
CA GLY A 259 -5.60 18.01 -1.89
C GLY A 259 -5.54 17.26 -0.57
N GLY A 260 -6.54 17.46 0.29
CA GLY A 260 -6.57 16.87 1.63
C GLY A 260 -5.54 17.50 2.57
N ASN A 261 -5.17 16.79 3.63
CA ASN A 261 -4.10 17.20 4.53
C ASN A 261 -2.84 16.36 4.27
N ALA A 262 -1.68 16.99 4.07
CA ALA A 262 -0.40 16.31 3.90
C ALA A 262 0.66 16.95 4.79
N ASP A 263 1.48 16.16 5.47
CA ASP A 263 2.64 16.74 6.16
C ASP A 263 3.62 17.34 5.14
N VAL A 264 3.80 16.63 4.01
CA VAL A 264 4.48 17.16 2.82
C VAL A 264 3.68 16.83 1.56
N GLY A 265 3.31 17.84 0.78
CA GLY A 265 2.58 17.64 -0.48
C GLY A 265 3.39 16.83 -1.49
N ILE A 266 4.57 17.31 -1.89
CA ILE A 266 5.53 16.57 -2.72
C ILE A 266 6.88 16.57 -2.02
N TYR A 267 7.34 15.39 -1.62
CA TYR A 267 8.62 15.19 -0.95
C TYR A 267 9.60 14.56 -1.94
N VAL A 268 10.61 15.33 -2.35
CA VAL A 268 11.65 14.92 -3.29
C VAL A 268 12.95 14.62 -2.53
N LEU A 269 13.42 13.38 -2.60
CA LEU A 269 14.70 12.90 -2.05
C LEU A 269 15.43 12.07 -3.13
N VAL A 270 15.62 12.70 -4.29
CA VAL A 270 16.15 12.09 -5.52
C VAL A 270 16.86 13.15 -6.36
N ASN A 271 17.52 12.72 -7.44
CA ASN A 271 18.17 13.62 -8.39
C ASN A 271 17.43 13.62 -9.75
N GLN A 272 17.62 14.70 -10.52
CA GLN A 272 17.13 14.89 -11.88
C GLN A 272 15.60 14.71 -12.02
N ALA A 273 14.84 14.91 -10.94
CA ALA A 273 13.39 14.87 -10.97
C ALA A 273 12.82 16.12 -11.62
N VAL A 274 11.65 15.98 -12.25
CA VAL A 274 10.90 17.12 -12.78
C VAL A 274 9.55 17.22 -12.10
N ILE A 275 9.39 18.26 -11.28
CA ILE A 275 8.15 18.58 -10.59
C ILE A 275 7.52 19.79 -11.28
N ASP A 276 6.56 19.55 -12.18
CA ASP A 276 6.04 20.59 -13.07
C ASP A 276 4.52 20.74 -13.07
N ASN A 277 4.05 21.98 -12.92
CA ASN A 277 2.64 22.35 -13.12
C ASN A 277 1.65 21.56 -12.24
N ASN A 278 2.07 21.16 -11.04
CA ASN A 278 1.17 20.57 -10.05
C ASN A 278 0.41 21.66 -9.30
N LYS A 279 -0.80 21.31 -8.85
CA LYS A 279 -1.60 22.09 -7.92
C LYS A 279 -1.55 21.38 -6.58
N VAL A 280 -0.89 21.96 -5.59
CA VAL A 280 -0.66 21.34 -4.29
C VAL A 280 -1.36 22.17 -3.23
N PHE A 281 -2.43 21.61 -2.68
CA PHE A 281 -3.31 22.29 -1.77
C PHE A 281 -3.45 21.49 -0.49
N GLU A 282 -3.48 22.20 0.62
CA GLU A 282 -3.74 21.62 1.93
C GLU A 282 -5.06 22.14 2.50
N GLU A 283 -5.73 21.23 3.19
CA GLU A 283 -6.93 21.46 3.98
C GLU A 283 -6.80 20.71 5.32
N GLY A 284 -6.48 21.41 6.40
CA GLY A 284 -6.44 20.79 7.72
C GLY A 284 -5.60 21.56 8.73
N PRO A 285 -5.62 21.14 10.00
CA PRO A 285 -4.57 21.45 10.96
C PRO A 285 -3.43 20.44 10.85
N ASP A 286 -2.21 20.93 10.96
CA ASP A 286 -1.03 20.15 10.56
C ASP A 286 -0.24 19.61 11.76
N GLY A 287 0.63 18.64 11.46
CA GLY A 287 1.49 17.98 12.42
C GLY A 287 2.81 18.74 12.63
N PHE A 288 3.92 18.02 12.55
CA PHE A 288 5.26 18.58 12.74
C PHE A 288 5.85 19.17 11.45
N TYR A 289 5.47 18.62 10.30
CA TYR A 289 5.81 19.15 8.99
C TYR A 289 4.56 19.73 8.35
N ASP A 290 4.75 20.84 7.65
CA ASP A 290 3.72 21.54 6.90
C ASP A 290 4.39 22.18 5.67
N ILE A 291 4.66 21.35 4.67
CA ILE A 291 5.47 21.70 3.50
C ILE A 291 4.77 21.36 2.20
N GLY A 292 4.58 22.33 1.31
CA GLY A 292 3.91 22.10 0.03
C GLY A 292 4.76 21.27 -0.94
N VAL A 293 5.94 21.77 -1.30
CA VAL A 293 6.92 21.05 -2.11
C VAL A 293 8.29 21.19 -1.46
N GLY A 294 8.87 20.07 -1.04
CA GLY A 294 10.21 20.00 -0.49
C GLY A 294 11.16 19.30 -1.45
N ASP A 295 12.28 19.94 -1.75
CA ASP A 295 13.31 19.48 -2.70
C ASP A 295 14.65 19.29 -2.00
N TYR A 296 14.91 18.06 -1.56
CA TYR A 296 15.97 17.77 -0.59
C TYR A 296 17.07 16.90 -1.21
N ASP A 297 18.32 17.31 -0.99
CA ASP A 297 19.50 16.57 -1.45
C ASP A 297 19.59 15.20 -0.74
N ILE A 298 19.67 14.15 -1.56
CA ILE A 298 19.85 12.78 -1.08
C ILE A 298 21.31 12.52 -0.69
N PHE A 299 21.63 12.63 0.61
CA PHE A 299 22.86 12.07 1.24
C PHE A 299 24.22 12.45 0.62
N THR A 300 24.29 13.35 -0.36
CA THR A 300 25.56 13.79 -0.91
C THR A 300 25.87 15.17 -0.38
N ALA A 301 27.06 15.36 0.16
CA ALA A 301 27.56 16.69 0.52
C ALA A 301 27.89 17.54 -0.75
N SER A 302 27.14 17.35 -1.84
CA SER A 302 27.36 17.92 -3.17
C SER A 302 26.02 18.36 -3.79
N GLY A 303 25.25 19.23 -3.15
CA GLY A 303 25.08 20.62 -3.60
C GLY A 303 24.36 20.88 -4.93
N ALA A 304 23.91 19.88 -5.67
CA ALA A 304 22.92 20.01 -6.74
C ALA A 304 22.36 18.62 -7.09
N ASP A 305 21.11 18.40 -6.72
CA ASP A 305 20.27 17.28 -7.15
C ASP A 305 19.79 17.42 -8.60
N ASP A 306 20.09 18.55 -9.28
CA ASP A 306 19.67 18.89 -10.65
C ASP A 306 18.15 18.74 -10.85
N ASN A 307 17.37 18.87 -9.77
CA ASN A 307 15.92 18.81 -9.82
C ASN A 307 15.35 20.07 -10.48
N VAL A 308 14.28 19.88 -11.26
CA VAL A 308 13.55 20.96 -11.90
C VAL A 308 12.16 21.07 -11.28
N VAL A 309 12.03 21.97 -10.32
CA VAL A 309 10.74 22.31 -9.70
C VAL A 309 10.22 23.61 -10.29
N THR A 310 9.15 23.56 -11.08
CA THR A 310 8.65 24.75 -11.79
C THR A 310 7.14 24.73 -12.07
N ASN A 311 6.56 25.91 -12.30
CA ASN A 311 5.13 26.13 -12.58
C ASN A 311 4.14 25.55 -11.57
N ASN A 312 4.59 25.06 -10.41
CA ASN A 312 3.72 24.52 -9.38
C ASN A 312 2.95 25.66 -8.71
N LYS A 313 1.78 25.32 -8.18
CA LYS A 313 0.92 26.23 -7.41
C LYS A 313 0.68 25.61 -6.06
N VAL A 314 1.22 26.24 -5.00
CA VAL A 314 1.10 25.75 -3.63
C VAL A 314 0.21 26.67 -2.80
N ARG A 315 -0.60 26.10 -1.91
CA ARG A 315 -1.49 26.82 -0.98
C ARG A 315 -1.80 25.98 0.25
N GLY A 316 -2.02 26.64 1.37
CA GLY A 316 -2.39 26.00 2.65
C GLY A 316 -1.19 25.95 3.57
N TYR A 317 -0.08 25.43 3.05
CA TYR A 317 1.11 25.10 3.83
C TYR A 317 1.85 26.30 4.46
N GLU A 318 2.31 26.15 5.71
CA GLU A 318 3.22 27.06 6.43
C GLU A 318 4.47 27.33 5.58
N THR A 319 5.08 26.26 5.05
CA THR A 319 6.21 26.35 4.13
C THR A 319 5.80 25.89 2.73
N SER A 320 5.41 26.83 1.88
CA SER A 320 4.94 26.46 0.53
C SER A 320 6.02 25.76 -0.33
N TYR A 321 7.27 26.17 -0.19
CA TYR A 321 8.41 25.59 -0.91
C TYR A 321 9.61 25.55 0.03
N ASP A 322 10.22 24.38 0.17
CA ASP A 322 11.41 24.18 1.02
C ASP A 322 12.56 23.61 0.18
N GLU A 323 13.75 24.20 0.34
CA GLU A 323 14.95 23.93 -0.46
C GLU A 323 14.81 24.03 -2.00
N VAL A 324 13.62 24.39 -2.50
CA VAL A 324 13.36 24.64 -3.92
C VAL A 324 14.01 25.95 -4.38
N SER A 325 14.86 25.87 -5.40
CA SER A 325 15.46 27.04 -6.04
C SER A 325 15.01 27.21 -7.50
N GLY A 326 14.77 28.46 -7.91
CA GLY A 326 14.40 28.79 -9.29
C GLY A 326 12.95 28.45 -9.68
N GLY A 327 12.73 28.26 -10.99
CA GLY A 327 11.42 27.95 -11.57
C GLY A 327 10.42 29.11 -11.60
N LYS A 328 9.21 28.81 -12.10
CA LYS A 328 8.05 29.74 -12.14
C LYS A 328 6.96 29.36 -11.12
N ASN A 329 7.39 28.83 -9.98
CA ASN A 329 6.53 28.40 -8.88
C ASN A 329 5.75 29.58 -8.28
N LYS A 330 4.54 29.30 -7.77
CA LYS A 330 3.65 30.33 -7.23
C LYS A 330 3.00 29.86 -5.94
N VAL A 331 3.16 30.67 -4.89
CA VAL A 331 2.30 30.61 -3.70
C VAL A 331 0.96 31.28 -4.04
N ILE A 332 -0.15 30.57 -3.83
CA ILE A 332 -1.50 31.09 -4.05
C ILE A 332 -2.05 31.58 -2.70
N PRO A 333 -2.43 32.86 -2.56
CA PRO A 333 -2.99 33.37 -1.31
C PRO A 333 -4.38 32.80 -0.97
N GLY A 334 -4.65 32.65 0.34
CA GLY A 334 -5.99 32.42 0.91
C GLY A 334 -6.51 30.98 0.87
N PRO A 335 -7.70 30.71 1.44
CA PRO A 335 -8.40 29.44 1.25
C PRO A 335 -9.06 29.40 -0.13
N GLN A 336 -8.87 28.32 -0.88
CA GLN A 336 -9.69 27.94 -2.03
C GLN A 336 -10.37 26.63 -1.68
N HIS A 337 -11.68 26.67 -1.52
CA HIS A 337 -12.48 25.48 -1.37
C HIS A 337 -12.51 24.74 -2.72
N PHE A 338 -12.35 23.41 -2.71
CA PHE A 338 -12.60 22.59 -3.89
C PHE A 338 -14.07 22.78 -4.33
N ASN A 339 -14.27 23.13 -5.61
CA ASN A 339 -15.58 23.07 -6.27
C ASN A 339 -15.74 21.71 -6.94
#